data_AF-A0A6A6B3M5-F1
#
_entry.id   AF-A0A6A6B3M5-F1
#
_cell.length_a   1.000
_cell.length_b   1.000
_cell.length_c   1.000
_cell.angle_alpha   90.00
_cell.angle_beta   90.00
_cell.angle_gamma   90.00
#
_symmetry.space_group_name_H-M   'P 1'
#
loop_
_entity.id
_entity.type
_entity.pdbx_description
1 polymer ?
#
loop_
_entity_poly.entity_id
_entity_poly.type
_entity_poly.pdbx_seq_one_letter_code
_entity_poly.pdbx_strand_id
1 'polypeptide(L)'
;MEELLSLLVAQDETSSRHTLPPSDFPLDAAKTVFTAKNLVDYASAYFKHFHHHCPLVHKATFELETAPIHLVLAIFFCGLIRVAPHHDTSTNRSFFCLGEDYIYGLLQNVVANDDGSSMENDVEIVQAALIMLFLQIASSDAVTRHRIRVNRHPELVASLRALGLMEAKRTVGCSASHWKQFITEEIRVRTATWVIAADCWCTLLFNNRPQITISEMIGDLPCAGELFEASTAAEFEVIATSLAYSIQSPPCLRDWVSSLMQETWLGPEEAHSHLMGLGHLQLCLLALNSVIFAWRTSLLISSSSHYLLRAMNRWKEHWDVVYARYTKEQVQAIGIARHSPETWTVARMLIEVAQSKNLRGRYARGIPTDSLKDFHEFIRLYRMDPSENDK
;
A
#
# COMPACT_ATOMS: atom_id res chain seq x y z
N MET A 1 16.12 22.81 4.42
CA MET A 1 17.02 22.23 3.39
C MET A 1 18.39 21.89 3.91
N GLU A 2 19.08 22.81 4.59
CA GLU A 2 20.38 22.51 5.21
C GLU A 2 20.31 21.31 6.15
N GLU A 3 19.20 21.16 6.88
CA GLU A 3 18.94 20.01 7.74
C GLU A 3 18.88 18.67 6.96
N LEU A 4 18.13 18.60 5.85
CA LEU A 4 18.06 17.40 4.99
C LEU A 4 19.42 17.04 4.40
N LEU A 5 20.19 18.03 3.96
CA LEU A 5 21.54 17.81 3.42
C LEU A 5 22.49 17.31 4.52
N SER A 6 22.45 17.93 5.70
CA SER A 6 23.29 17.53 6.85
C SER A 6 22.96 16.13 7.32
N LEU A 7 21.67 15.77 7.32
CA LEU A 7 21.20 14.43 7.63
C LEU A 7 21.77 13.40 6.65
N LEU A 8 21.72 13.66 5.34
CA LEU A 8 22.26 12.71 4.36
C LEU A 8 23.78 12.57 4.44
N VAL A 9 24.49 13.67 4.76
CA VAL A 9 25.94 13.62 5.01
C VAL A 9 26.25 12.76 6.23
N ALA A 10 25.56 12.99 7.36
CA ALA A 10 25.75 12.19 8.57
C ALA A 10 25.41 10.70 8.34
N GLN A 11 24.40 10.42 7.51
CA GLN A 11 24.04 9.05 7.17
C GLN A 11 25.09 8.36 6.28
N ASP A 12 25.77 9.11 5.43
CA ASP A 12 26.87 8.58 4.60
C ASP A 12 28.09 8.23 5.47
N GLU A 13 28.41 9.07 6.45
CA GLU A 13 29.52 8.85 7.41
C GLU A 13 29.29 7.63 8.32
N THR A 14 28.04 7.30 8.64
CA THR A 14 27.68 6.18 9.53
C THR A 14 27.39 4.88 8.80
N SER A 15 27.08 4.93 7.50
CA SER A 15 26.76 3.76 6.70
C SER A 15 27.98 2.83 6.60
N SER A 16 27.86 1.60 7.09
CA SER A 16 28.92 0.57 7.10
C SER A 16 29.35 0.04 5.71
N ARG A 17 29.18 0.81 4.63
CA ARG A 17 29.66 0.50 3.27
C ARG A 17 31.17 0.69 3.11
N HIS A 18 31.90 0.93 4.19
CA HIS A 18 33.36 1.02 4.22
C HIS A 18 34.06 -0.35 4.08
N THR A 19 33.92 -0.99 2.92
CA THR A 19 34.95 -1.89 2.37
C THR A 19 35.61 -1.30 1.11
N LEU A 20 35.26 -0.06 0.75
CA LEU A 20 35.88 0.75 -0.30
C LEU A 20 36.31 2.09 0.34
N PRO A 21 37.30 2.82 -0.22
CA PRO A 21 37.67 4.14 0.28
C PRO A 21 36.42 5.02 0.41
N PRO A 22 36.39 5.97 1.36
CA PRO A 22 35.23 6.84 1.56
C PRO A 22 34.81 7.37 0.19
N SER A 23 33.63 6.98 -0.28
CA SER A 23 33.09 7.62 -1.47
C SER A 23 32.88 9.07 -1.05
N ASP A 24 33.61 10.01 -1.65
CA ASP A 24 33.35 11.42 -1.42
C ASP A 24 31.84 11.63 -1.65
N PHE A 25 31.09 11.89 -0.56
CA PHE A 25 29.68 12.19 -0.65
C PHE A 25 29.51 13.24 -1.74
N PRO A 26 28.67 13.03 -2.76
CA PRO A 26 28.63 13.88 -3.96
C PRO A 26 27.96 15.22 -3.63
N LEU A 27 28.66 16.06 -2.87
CA LEU A 27 28.15 17.24 -2.19
C LEU A 27 27.68 18.30 -3.19
N ASP A 28 28.40 18.47 -4.29
CA ASP A 28 28.00 19.42 -5.35
C ASP A 28 26.70 18.98 -6.02
N ALA A 29 26.57 17.68 -6.33
CA ALA A 29 25.32 17.13 -6.84
C ALA A 29 24.19 17.26 -5.80
N ALA A 30 24.47 16.96 -4.53
CA ALA A 30 23.51 17.12 -3.45
C ALA A 30 23.02 18.57 -3.34
N LYS A 31 23.91 19.56 -3.38
CA LYS A 31 23.53 20.99 -3.35
C LYS A 31 22.64 21.40 -4.54
N THR A 32 22.79 20.77 -5.70
CA THR A 32 21.91 21.03 -6.86
C THR A 32 20.53 20.38 -6.74
N VAL A 33 20.45 19.22 -6.07
CA VAL A 33 19.20 18.48 -5.87
C VAL A 33 18.43 19.03 -4.67
N PHE A 34 19.09 19.20 -3.53
CA PHE A 34 18.51 19.61 -2.26
C PHE A 34 18.47 21.14 -2.15
N THR A 35 17.65 21.78 -2.98
CA THR A 35 17.35 23.22 -2.93
C THR A 35 15.95 23.50 -2.38
N ALA A 36 15.72 24.70 -1.83
CA ALA A 36 14.40 25.08 -1.32
C ALA A 36 13.32 25.08 -2.41
N LYS A 37 13.71 25.46 -3.64
CA LYS A 37 12.84 25.39 -4.82
C LYS A 37 12.44 23.95 -5.12
N ASN A 38 13.41 23.04 -5.21
CA ASN A 38 13.14 21.63 -5.49
C ASN A 38 12.28 20.99 -4.40
N LEU A 39 12.46 21.40 -3.14
CA LEU A 39 11.62 20.92 -2.05
C LEU A 39 10.14 21.23 -2.28
N VAL A 40 9.81 22.47 -2.62
CA VAL A 40 8.44 22.89 -2.91
C VAL A 40 7.90 22.21 -4.17
N ASP A 41 8.70 22.16 -5.24
CA ASP A 41 8.31 21.55 -6.52
C ASP A 41 8.05 20.04 -6.38
N TYR A 42 8.91 19.32 -5.64
CA TYR A 42 8.80 17.87 -5.45
C TYR A 42 7.70 17.52 -4.45
N ALA A 43 7.52 18.28 -3.36
CA ALA A 43 6.36 18.11 -2.49
C ALA A 43 5.03 18.32 -3.24
N SER A 44 4.97 19.33 -4.10
CA SER A 44 3.81 19.55 -4.98
C SER A 44 3.59 18.38 -5.94
N ALA A 45 4.65 17.82 -6.50
CA ALA A 45 4.59 16.65 -7.37
C ALA A 45 4.11 15.39 -6.63
N TYR A 46 4.50 15.19 -5.37
CA TYR A 46 3.98 14.11 -4.52
C TYR A 46 2.46 14.19 -4.39
N PHE A 47 1.92 15.34 -3.96
CA PHE A 47 0.47 15.51 -3.80
C PHE A 47 -0.29 15.39 -5.11
N LYS A 48 0.31 15.81 -6.22
CA LYS A 48 -0.33 15.74 -7.54
C LYS A 48 -0.36 14.32 -8.12
N HIS A 49 0.67 13.51 -7.89
CA HIS A 49 0.90 12.29 -8.66
C HIS A 49 0.93 11.00 -7.84
N PHE A 50 1.17 11.07 -6.54
CA PHE A 50 1.25 9.91 -5.65
C PHE A 50 0.09 9.88 -4.66
N HIS A 51 -0.16 11.00 -3.98
CA HIS A 51 -1.18 11.11 -2.92
C HIS A 51 -2.56 10.66 -3.36
N HIS A 52 -2.99 11.02 -4.58
CA HIS A 52 -4.28 10.57 -5.14
C HIS A 52 -4.42 9.05 -5.21
N HIS A 53 -3.31 8.33 -5.38
CA HIS A 53 -3.30 6.87 -5.39
C HIS A 53 -3.12 6.27 -4.01
N CYS A 54 -2.38 6.93 -3.12
CA CYS A 54 -2.04 6.44 -1.79
C CYS A 54 -2.11 7.60 -0.79
N PRO A 55 -3.31 8.00 -0.34
CA PRO A 55 -3.52 9.17 0.50
C PRO A 55 -3.12 8.88 1.95
N LEU A 56 -1.82 8.86 2.22
CA LEU A 56 -1.26 8.64 3.55
C LEU A 56 -1.30 9.91 4.40
N VAL A 57 -0.97 11.04 3.78
CA VAL A 57 -0.77 12.32 4.46
C VAL A 57 -1.97 13.21 4.21
N HIS A 58 -2.61 13.69 5.26
CA HIS A 58 -3.74 14.60 5.09
C HIS A 58 -3.26 15.96 4.55
N LYS A 59 -3.62 16.27 3.30
CA LYS A 59 -3.09 17.41 2.56
C LYS A 59 -3.30 18.75 3.26
N ALA A 60 -4.48 18.96 3.84
CA ALA A 60 -4.83 20.26 4.41
C ALA A 60 -4.19 20.54 5.78
N THR A 61 -3.74 19.51 6.50
CA THR A 61 -3.02 19.68 7.77
C THR A 61 -1.51 19.49 7.63
N PHE A 62 -1.02 19.13 6.44
CA PHE A 62 0.40 18.96 6.19
C PHE A 62 1.05 20.31 5.91
N GLU A 63 2.05 20.65 6.73
CA GLU A 63 2.84 21.87 6.60
C GLU A 63 4.31 21.49 6.43
N LEU A 64 4.89 21.88 5.29
CA LEU A 64 6.25 21.49 4.90
C LEU A 64 7.34 21.99 5.87
N GLU A 65 7.07 23.10 6.56
CA GLU A 65 8.02 23.75 7.47
C GLU A 65 8.04 23.12 8.88
N THR A 66 6.95 22.46 9.28
CA THR A 66 6.76 21.91 10.64
C THR A 66 6.66 20.39 10.66
N ALA A 67 6.41 19.75 9.51
CA ALA A 67 6.40 18.30 9.36
C ALA A 67 7.77 17.70 9.71
N PRO A 68 7.81 16.49 10.28
CA PRO A 68 9.06 15.88 10.67
C PRO A 68 9.91 15.51 9.45
N ILE A 69 11.22 15.61 9.63
CA ILE A 69 12.20 15.53 8.54
C ILE A 69 12.15 14.21 7.76
N HIS A 70 11.84 13.09 8.42
CA HIS A 70 11.74 11.77 7.79
C HIS A 70 10.58 11.70 6.79
N LEU A 71 9.43 12.29 7.12
CA LEU A 71 8.27 12.35 6.22
C LEU A 71 8.53 13.30 5.05
N VAL A 72 9.11 14.47 5.34
CA VAL A 72 9.52 15.44 4.30
C VAL A 72 10.51 14.80 3.32
N LEU A 73 11.49 14.05 3.82
CA LEU A 73 12.48 13.34 2.99
C LEU A 73 11.82 12.32 2.06
N ALA A 74 10.88 11.51 2.56
CA ALA A 74 10.17 10.53 1.74
C ALA A 74 9.28 11.19 0.67
N ILE A 75 8.55 12.26 1.03
CA ILE A 75 7.75 13.07 0.10
C ILE A 75 8.63 13.69 -0.99
N PHE A 76 9.77 14.26 -0.60
CA PHE A 76 10.76 14.85 -1.51
C PHE A 76 11.23 13.82 -2.55
N PHE A 77 11.64 12.64 -2.08
CA PHE A 77 12.12 11.54 -2.93
C PHE A 77 11.04 11.01 -3.87
N CYS A 78 9.80 10.91 -3.39
CA CYS A 78 8.68 10.53 -4.24
C CYS A 78 8.43 11.55 -5.34
N GLY A 79 8.46 12.85 -5.01
CA GLY A 79 8.31 13.93 -5.99
C GLY A 79 9.43 13.95 -7.02
N LEU A 80 10.68 13.77 -6.58
CA LEU A 80 11.87 13.73 -7.44
C LEU A 80 11.73 12.70 -8.57
N ILE A 81 11.31 11.48 -8.27
CA ILE A 81 11.11 10.42 -9.29
C ILE A 81 10.05 10.82 -10.32
N ARG A 82 9.03 11.58 -9.93
CA ARG A 82 7.94 11.99 -10.83
C ARG A 82 8.32 13.15 -11.74
N VAL A 83 9.11 14.10 -11.24
CA VAL A 83 9.54 15.28 -12.03
C VAL A 83 10.74 14.94 -12.92
N ALA A 84 11.61 14.04 -12.48
CA ALA A 84 12.88 13.73 -13.14
C ALA A 84 13.04 12.21 -13.44
N PRO A 85 12.08 11.56 -14.14
CA PRO A 85 12.08 10.10 -14.33
C PRO A 85 13.28 9.57 -15.14
N HIS A 86 13.93 10.41 -15.94
CA HIS A 86 15.14 10.07 -16.71
C HIS A 86 16.45 10.38 -15.98
N HIS A 87 16.39 10.98 -14.78
CA HIS A 87 17.54 11.24 -13.94
C HIS A 87 17.75 10.13 -12.90
N ASP A 88 17.54 8.87 -13.29
CA ASP A 88 17.96 7.72 -12.49
C ASP A 88 19.48 7.53 -12.60
N THR A 89 20.22 8.56 -12.16
CA THR A 89 21.68 8.56 -12.08
C THR A 89 22.11 7.74 -10.87
N SER A 90 23.32 7.20 -10.92
CA SER A 90 23.94 6.53 -9.76
C SER A 90 23.93 7.40 -8.50
N THR A 91 24.05 8.73 -8.67
CA THR A 91 24.00 9.73 -7.60
C THR A 91 22.63 9.87 -6.96
N ASN A 92 21.55 9.92 -7.74
CA ASN A 92 20.22 9.98 -7.14
C ASN A 92 19.93 8.69 -6.37
N ARG A 93 20.31 7.54 -6.93
CA ARG A 93 20.21 6.23 -6.24
C ARG A 93 20.95 6.21 -4.91
N SER A 94 22.15 6.80 -4.81
CA SER A 94 22.86 6.85 -3.52
C SER A 94 22.08 7.67 -2.50
N PHE A 95 21.49 8.81 -2.88
CA PHE A 95 20.63 9.59 -1.98
C PHE A 95 19.39 8.81 -1.52
N PHE A 96 18.71 8.09 -2.42
CA PHE A 96 17.59 7.22 -2.05
C PHE A 96 18.01 6.15 -1.05
N CYS A 97 19.17 5.53 -1.23
CA CYS A 97 19.64 4.49 -0.31
C CYS A 97 19.98 5.07 1.07
N LEU A 98 20.61 6.25 1.13
CA LEU A 98 20.89 6.93 2.41
C LEU A 98 19.60 7.29 3.14
N GLY A 99 18.62 7.88 2.43
CA GLY A 99 17.33 8.21 3.04
C GLY A 99 16.54 6.98 3.47
N GLU A 100 16.59 5.89 2.71
CA GLU A 100 16.02 4.60 3.10
C GLU A 100 16.68 4.09 4.38
N ASP A 101 18.01 4.04 4.44
CA ASP A 101 18.74 3.54 5.62
C ASP A 101 18.42 4.38 6.86
N TYR A 102 18.32 5.71 6.72
CA TYR A 102 17.88 6.60 7.81
C TYR A 102 16.45 6.30 8.28
N ILE A 103 15.47 6.27 7.36
CA ILE A 103 14.05 6.06 7.70
C ILE A 103 13.83 4.69 8.34
N TYR A 104 14.47 3.63 7.81
CA TYR A 104 14.33 2.29 8.37
C TYR A 104 15.10 2.12 9.68
N GLY A 105 16.17 2.88 9.92
CA GLY A 105 16.78 2.99 11.25
C GLY A 105 15.79 3.53 12.29
N LEU A 106 15.05 4.59 11.96
CA LEU A 106 13.99 5.10 12.84
C LEU A 106 12.86 4.07 13.04
N LEU A 107 12.47 3.37 11.97
CA LEU A 107 11.43 2.35 12.03
C LEU A 107 11.82 1.19 12.98
N GLN A 108 13.10 0.84 13.06
CA GLN A 108 13.60 -0.16 14.00
C GLN A 108 13.44 0.29 15.45
N ASN A 109 13.64 1.58 15.74
CA ASN A 109 13.39 2.13 17.08
C ASN A 109 11.90 2.07 17.45
N VAL A 110 11.02 2.34 16.49
CA VAL A 110 9.56 2.17 16.66
C VAL A 110 9.23 0.71 17.02
N VAL A 111 9.79 -0.26 16.31
CA VAL A 111 9.57 -1.69 16.59
C VAL A 111 10.12 -2.10 17.96
N ALA A 112 11.25 -1.52 18.37
CA ALA A 112 11.88 -1.79 19.66
C ALA A 112 11.14 -1.12 20.84
N ASN A 113 10.19 -0.21 20.58
CA ASN A 113 9.54 0.66 21.57
C ASN A 113 10.56 1.44 22.44
N ASP A 114 11.69 1.83 21.85
CA ASP A 114 12.88 2.26 22.60
C ASP A 114 12.87 3.76 22.95
N ASP A 115 12.01 4.58 22.33
CA ASP A 115 12.29 6.03 22.23
C ASP A 115 11.28 6.99 22.90
N GLY A 116 10.25 6.49 23.59
CA GLY A 116 9.25 7.37 24.24
C GLY A 116 8.58 8.39 23.29
N SER A 117 8.63 8.13 21.98
CA SER A 117 8.12 8.95 20.90
C SER A 117 6.60 9.05 20.94
N SER A 118 6.05 10.11 20.35
CA SER A 118 4.59 10.22 20.23
C SER A 118 4.08 9.26 19.14
N MET A 119 2.87 8.75 19.33
CA MET A 119 2.18 7.91 18.34
C MET A 119 2.05 8.62 16.99
N GLU A 120 1.89 9.96 16.95
CA GLU A 120 1.87 10.72 15.69
C GLU A 120 3.19 10.57 14.93
N ASN A 121 4.33 10.80 15.60
CA ASN A 121 5.65 10.72 14.99
C ASN A 121 5.95 9.28 14.52
N ASP A 122 5.58 8.27 15.30
CA ASP A 122 5.79 6.87 14.91
C ASP A 122 4.98 6.49 13.67
N VAL A 123 3.73 6.98 13.57
CA VAL A 123 2.90 6.80 12.37
C VAL A 123 3.53 7.51 11.17
N GLU A 124 4.07 8.71 11.33
CA GLU A 124 4.76 9.43 10.26
C GLU A 124 6.04 8.72 9.80
N ILE A 125 6.77 8.04 10.69
CA ILE A 125 7.90 7.15 10.35
C ILE A 125 7.41 5.97 9.50
N VAL A 126 6.31 5.32 9.89
CA VAL A 126 5.71 4.23 9.11
C VAL A 126 5.27 4.72 7.73
N GLN A 127 4.67 5.91 7.64
CA GLN A 127 4.28 6.52 6.37
C GLN A 127 5.48 6.80 5.47
N ALA A 128 6.56 7.37 6.02
CA ALA A 128 7.79 7.61 5.30
C ALA A 128 8.39 6.31 4.75
N ALA A 129 8.46 5.26 5.58
CA ALA A 129 8.97 3.95 5.21
C ALA A 129 8.11 3.29 4.11
N LEU A 130 6.79 3.42 4.19
CA LEU A 130 5.85 2.92 3.19
C LEU A 130 5.96 3.68 1.86
N ILE A 131 6.12 5.00 1.88
CA ILE A 131 6.38 5.78 0.65
C ILE A 131 7.66 5.28 -0.02
N MET A 132 8.75 5.12 0.75
CA MET A 132 10.01 4.58 0.23
C MET A 132 9.85 3.17 -0.34
N LEU A 133 9.08 2.31 0.32
CA LEU A 133 8.74 0.97 -0.16
C LEU A 133 8.08 1.02 -1.54
N PHE A 134 7.08 1.88 -1.74
CA PHE A 134 6.37 2.01 -3.02
C PHE A 134 7.25 2.57 -4.14
N LEU A 135 8.17 3.48 -3.83
CA LEU A 135 9.13 3.97 -4.83
C LEU A 135 10.07 2.86 -5.29
N GLN A 136 10.55 2.06 -4.36
CA GLN A 136 11.58 1.06 -4.64
C GLN A 136 11.01 -0.25 -5.18
N ILE A 137 9.77 -0.61 -4.86
CA ILE A 137 9.09 -1.77 -5.48
C ILE A 137 8.83 -1.54 -6.97
N ALA A 138 8.62 -0.27 -7.36
CA ALA A 138 8.47 0.15 -8.74
C ALA A 138 9.81 0.26 -9.50
N SER A 139 10.94 0.21 -8.79
CA SER A 139 12.27 0.20 -9.40
C SER A 139 12.44 -1.01 -10.32
N SER A 140 13.22 -0.86 -11.39
CA SER A 140 13.59 -1.95 -12.29
C SER A 140 14.72 -2.84 -11.73
N ASP A 141 15.41 -2.40 -10.68
CA ASP A 141 16.52 -3.12 -10.06
C ASP A 141 16.08 -4.32 -9.21
N ALA A 142 16.60 -5.50 -9.54
CA ALA A 142 16.29 -6.73 -8.83
C ALA A 142 16.91 -6.77 -7.42
N VAL A 143 18.07 -6.15 -7.20
CA VAL A 143 18.73 -6.13 -5.88
C VAL A 143 17.92 -5.27 -4.90
N THR A 144 17.47 -4.10 -5.34
CA THR A 144 16.58 -3.23 -4.58
C THR A 144 15.27 -3.95 -4.25
N ARG A 145 14.61 -4.59 -5.25
CA ARG A 145 13.38 -5.35 -4.98
C ARG A 145 13.59 -6.52 -4.00
N HIS A 146 14.76 -7.16 -4.04
CA HIS A 146 15.12 -8.21 -3.09
C HIS A 146 15.20 -7.68 -1.67
N ARG A 147 15.99 -6.62 -1.46
CA ARG A 147 16.13 -5.93 -0.15
C ARG A 147 14.77 -5.48 0.37
N ILE A 148 13.94 -4.90 -0.50
CA ILE A 148 12.59 -4.46 -0.15
C ILE A 148 11.75 -5.63 0.37
N ARG A 149 11.71 -6.76 -0.34
CA ARG A 149 10.86 -7.90 0.08
C ARG A 149 11.37 -8.64 1.30
N VAL A 150 12.68 -8.77 1.45
CA VAL A 150 13.30 -9.64 2.46
C VAL A 150 13.64 -8.90 3.75
N ASN A 151 13.97 -7.61 3.68
CA ASN A 151 14.37 -6.81 4.84
C ASN A 151 13.32 -5.77 5.20
N ARG A 152 13.04 -4.85 4.27
CA ARG A 152 12.26 -3.64 4.56
C ARG A 152 10.77 -3.91 4.79
N HIS A 153 10.17 -4.73 3.95
CA HIS A 153 8.77 -5.09 4.06
C HIS A 153 8.43 -5.76 5.41
N PRO A 154 9.18 -6.79 5.88
CA PRO A 154 8.98 -7.34 7.22
C PRO A 154 9.10 -6.32 8.36
N GLU A 155 10.08 -5.40 8.31
CA GLU A 155 10.25 -4.33 9.31
C GLU A 155 9.00 -3.41 9.36
N LEU A 156 8.45 -3.04 8.20
CA LEU A 156 7.23 -2.25 8.10
C LEU A 156 5.99 -2.97 8.64
N VAL A 157 5.91 -4.28 8.46
CA VAL A 157 4.82 -5.07 9.03
C VAL A 157 4.99 -5.22 10.55
N ALA A 158 6.22 -5.34 11.04
CA ALA A 158 6.50 -5.40 12.46
C ALA A 158 6.10 -4.11 13.19
N SER A 159 6.35 -2.94 12.59
CA SER A 159 5.97 -1.66 13.20
C SER A 159 4.45 -1.48 13.30
N LEU A 160 3.69 -1.95 12.31
CA LEU A 160 2.22 -1.98 12.38
C LEU A 160 1.72 -2.76 13.59
N ARG A 161 2.34 -3.91 13.88
CA ARG A 161 2.01 -4.74 15.04
C ARG A 161 2.42 -4.08 16.35
N ALA A 162 3.62 -3.50 16.39
CA ALA A 162 4.12 -2.79 17.58
C ALA A 162 3.19 -1.62 17.98
N LEU A 163 2.68 -0.89 17.00
CA LEU A 163 1.79 0.25 17.19
C LEU A 163 0.29 -0.11 17.30
N GLY A 164 -0.08 -1.39 17.13
CA GLY A 164 -1.49 -1.82 17.16
C GLY A 164 -2.36 -1.25 16.03
N LEU A 165 -1.76 -0.81 14.91
CA LEU A 165 -2.49 -0.09 13.85
C LEU A 165 -3.48 -0.99 13.08
N MET A 166 -3.30 -2.32 13.11
CA MET A 166 -4.24 -3.26 12.46
C MET A 166 -5.63 -3.26 13.12
N GLU A 167 -5.72 -2.76 14.35
CA GLU A 167 -6.94 -2.64 15.13
C GLU A 167 -7.46 -1.20 15.18
N ALA A 168 -6.82 -0.27 14.45
CA ALA A 168 -7.17 1.15 14.47
C ALA A 168 -8.63 1.37 14.06
N LYS A 169 -9.36 2.14 14.87
CA LYS A 169 -10.76 2.51 14.64
C LYS A 169 -10.94 3.99 14.90
N ARG A 170 -11.87 4.59 14.16
CA ARG A 170 -12.34 5.94 14.45
C ARG A 170 -13.29 5.87 15.65
N THR A 171 -13.10 6.77 16.60
CA THR A 171 -13.88 6.83 17.84
C THR A 171 -14.85 8.01 17.86
N VAL A 172 -14.60 9.00 17.00
CA VAL A 172 -15.42 10.22 16.89
C VAL A 172 -16.27 10.24 15.64
N GLY A 173 -17.41 10.92 15.74
CA GLY A 173 -18.26 11.24 14.59
C GLY A 173 -17.72 12.41 13.77
N CYS A 174 -18.41 12.72 12.67
CA CYS A 174 -17.98 13.71 11.71
C CYS A 174 -18.56 15.12 11.96
N SER A 175 -18.34 15.67 13.15
CA SER A 175 -18.68 17.07 13.45
C SER A 175 -17.45 17.98 13.32
N ALA A 176 -17.68 19.27 13.10
CA ALA A 176 -16.61 20.25 12.95
C ALA A 176 -15.65 20.27 14.17
N SER A 177 -16.18 20.08 15.38
CA SER A 177 -15.39 20.02 16.63
C SER A 177 -14.42 18.84 16.70
N HIS A 178 -14.74 17.72 16.04
CA HIS A 178 -13.95 16.50 16.07
C HIS A 178 -13.01 16.34 14.87
N TRP A 179 -13.04 17.26 13.90
CA TRP A 179 -12.32 17.13 12.63
C TRP A 179 -10.85 16.74 12.80
N LYS A 180 -10.10 17.45 13.67
CA LYS A 180 -8.69 17.13 13.90
C LYS A 180 -8.47 15.70 14.43
N GLN A 181 -9.23 15.31 15.45
CA GLN A 181 -9.14 13.96 16.02
C GLN A 181 -9.52 12.90 14.99
N PHE A 182 -10.60 13.13 14.23
CA PHE A 182 -11.02 12.24 13.16
C PHE A 182 -9.90 12.05 12.13
N ILE A 183 -9.27 13.13 11.67
CA ILE A 183 -8.16 13.07 10.71
C ILE A 183 -6.98 12.27 11.28
N THR A 184 -6.60 12.48 12.54
CA THR A 184 -5.53 11.71 13.19
C THR A 184 -5.85 10.22 13.28
N GLU A 185 -7.09 9.85 13.60
CA GLU A 185 -7.54 8.45 13.63
C GLU A 185 -7.60 7.83 12.23
N GLU A 186 -8.09 8.59 11.24
CA GLU A 186 -8.20 8.16 9.85
C GLU A 186 -6.82 7.98 9.20
N ILE A 187 -5.83 8.81 9.55
CA ILE A 187 -4.43 8.63 9.15
C ILE A 187 -3.89 7.27 9.62
N ARG A 188 -4.21 6.84 10.84
CA ARG A 188 -3.82 5.52 11.35
C ARG A 188 -4.48 4.39 10.55
N VAL A 189 -5.79 4.50 10.30
CA VAL A 189 -6.56 3.55 9.48
C VAL A 189 -6.00 3.44 8.06
N ARG A 190 -5.70 4.56 7.42
CA ARG A 190 -5.13 4.60 6.07
C ARG A 190 -3.72 4.04 6.03
N THR A 191 -2.89 4.36 7.01
CA THR A 191 -1.53 3.83 7.11
C THR A 191 -1.56 2.31 7.22
N ALA A 192 -2.40 1.75 8.11
CA ALA A 192 -2.58 0.31 8.23
C ALA A 192 -3.06 -0.32 6.91
N THR A 193 -4.05 0.30 6.29
CA THR A 193 -4.65 -0.15 5.02
C THR A 193 -3.64 -0.20 3.89
N TRP A 194 -2.78 0.81 3.75
CA TRP A 194 -1.81 0.85 2.67
C TRP A 194 -0.61 -0.07 2.89
N VAL A 195 -0.26 -0.38 4.14
CA VAL A 195 0.72 -1.44 4.42
C VAL A 195 0.17 -2.83 4.09
N ILE A 196 -1.07 -3.18 4.48
CA ILE A 196 -1.67 -4.46 4.05
C ILE A 196 -1.82 -4.53 2.52
N ALA A 197 -2.15 -3.42 1.86
CA ALA A 197 -2.19 -3.38 0.41
C ALA A 197 -0.80 -3.67 -0.19
N ALA A 198 0.26 -3.07 0.36
CA ALA A 198 1.65 -3.35 -0.05
C ALA A 198 2.06 -4.82 0.17
N ASP A 199 1.68 -5.43 1.30
CA ASP A 199 1.91 -6.86 1.58
C ASP A 199 1.21 -7.76 0.54
N CYS A 200 -0.05 -7.45 0.23
CA CYS A 200 -0.81 -8.18 -0.77
C CYS A 200 -0.26 -7.99 -2.19
N TRP A 201 0.21 -6.78 -2.55
CA TRP A 201 0.90 -6.56 -3.82
C TRP A 201 2.23 -7.30 -3.90
N CYS A 202 3.00 -7.35 -2.81
CA CYS A 202 4.22 -8.15 -2.74
C CYS A 202 3.91 -9.64 -2.99
N THR A 203 2.82 -10.14 -2.40
CA THR A 203 2.35 -11.50 -2.62
C THR A 203 1.97 -11.73 -4.07
N LEU A 204 1.10 -10.89 -4.62
CA LEU A 204 0.59 -11.02 -5.99
C LEU A 204 1.70 -10.88 -7.03
N LEU A 205 2.54 -9.86 -6.95
CA LEU A 205 3.49 -9.54 -8.02
C LEU A 205 4.79 -10.36 -7.94
N PHE A 206 5.18 -10.78 -6.74
CA PHE A 206 6.50 -11.35 -6.48
C PHE A 206 6.48 -12.71 -5.78
N ASN A 207 5.30 -13.30 -5.57
CA ASN A 207 5.13 -14.51 -4.75
C ASN A 207 5.81 -14.36 -3.37
N ASN A 208 5.79 -13.16 -2.81
CA ASN A 208 6.19 -13.00 -1.43
C ASN A 208 5.19 -13.75 -0.54
N ARG A 209 5.64 -14.35 0.55
CA ARG A 209 4.69 -14.91 1.52
C ARG A 209 3.99 -13.75 2.22
N PRO A 210 2.64 -13.71 2.27
CA PRO A 210 1.93 -12.72 3.07
C PRO A 210 2.51 -12.68 4.47
N GLN A 211 2.95 -11.51 4.90
CA GLN A 211 3.45 -11.29 6.25
C GLN A 211 2.34 -10.85 7.19
N ILE A 212 1.22 -10.34 6.66
CA ILE A 212 0.02 -9.99 7.42
C ILE A 212 -1.04 -11.04 7.13
N THR A 213 -1.59 -11.65 8.17
CA THR A 213 -2.75 -12.54 8.01
C THR A 213 -4.00 -11.69 7.97
N ILE A 214 -4.91 -11.96 7.04
CA ILE A 214 -6.16 -11.18 6.90
C ILE A 214 -6.99 -11.16 8.19
N SER A 215 -6.85 -12.18 9.05
CA SER A 215 -7.48 -12.22 10.37
C SER A 215 -7.01 -11.15 11.37
N GLU A 216 -5.83 -10.57 11.16
CA GLU A 216 -5.28 -9.49 11.98
C GLU A 216 -5.94 -8.14 11.64
N MET A 217 -6.51 -7.98 10.44
CA MET A 217 -7.09 -6.72 9.96
C MET A 217 -8.52 -6.51 10.46
N ILE A 218 -8.63 -6.09 11.74
CA ILE A 218 -9.89 -5.95 12.49
C ILE A 218 -10.30 -4.49 12.76
N GLY A 219 -9.47 -3.55 12.34
CA GLY A 219 -9.74 -2.12 12.36
C GLY A 219 -10.76 -1.68 11.31
N ASP A 220 -11.04 -0.38 11.31
CA ASP A 220 -11.91 0.23 10.31
C ASP A 220 -11.29 0.18 8.91
N LEU A 221 -12.13 0.30 7.89
CA LEU A 221 -11.68 0.64 6.53
C LEU A 221 -11.61 2.16 6.36
N PRO A 222 -10.78 2.65 5.41
CA PRO A 222 -10.69 4.08 5.12
C PRO A 222 -12.06 4.70 4.83
N CYS A 223 -12.23 5.95 5.23
CA CYS A 223 -13.41 6.72 4.86
C CYS A 223 -13.36 7.17 3.38
N ALA A 224 -14.43 7.80 2.91
CA ALA A 224 -14.48 8.38 1.58
C ALA A 224 -13.34 9.40 1.36
N GLY A 225 -12.77 9.43 0.16
CA GLY A 225 -11.64 10.31 -0.16
C GLY A 225 -12.01 11.78 0.02
N GLU A 226 -13.20 12.18 -0.40
CA GLU A 226 -13.73 13.52 -0.27
C GLU A 226 -13.85 13.97 1.19
N LEU A 227 -14.19 13.03 2.08
CA LEU A 227 -14.29 13.30 3.52
C LEU A 227 -12.89 13.49 4.14
N PHE A 228 -11.93 12.66 3.72
CA PHE A 228 -10.55 12.80 4.17
C PHE A 228 -9.88 14.06 3.64
N GLU A 229 -10.11 14.45 2.38
CA GLU A 229 -9.48 15.63 1.75
C GLU A 229 -10.11 16.98 2.15
N ALA A 230 -11.13 16.97 3.02
CA ALA A 230 -11.79 18.18 3.48
C ALA A 230 -10.77 19.16 4.07
N SER A 231 -10.73 20.40 3.56
CA SER A 231 -9.70 21.37 3.90
C SER A 231 -9.97 22.14 5.19
N THR A 232 -11.22 22.10 5.67
CA THR A 232 -11.65 22.76 6.90
C THR A 232 -12.64 21.92 7.68
N ALA A 233 -12.76 22.17 8.98
CA ALA A 233 -13.75 21.53 9.85
C ALA A 233 -15.20 21.74 9.37
N ALA A 234 -15.52 22.91 8.81
CA ALA A 234 -16.85 23.21 8.30
C ALA A 234 -17.15 22.44 7.01
N GLU A 235 -16.19 22.37 6.10
CA GLU A 235 -16.30 21.55 4.88
C GLU A 235 -16.46 20.07 5.21
N PHE A 236 -15.68 19.57 6.17
CA PHE A 236 -15.75 18.20 6.66
C PHE A 236 -17.15 17.82 7.15
N GLU A 237 -17.78 18.68 7.97
CA GLU A 237 -19.14 18.47 8.48
C GLU A 237 -20.20 18.50 7.37
N VAL A 238 -20.05 19.41 6.40
CA VAL A 238 -20.94 19.49 5.23
C VAL A 238 -20.84 18.23 4.37
N ILE A 239 -19.64 17.75 4.10
CA ILE A 239 -19.40 16.52 3.31
C ILE A 239 -19.93 15.30 4.06
N ALA A 240 -19.68 15.20 5.36
CA ALA A 240 -20.20 14.10 6.17
C ALA A 240 -21.73 14.03 6.14
N THR A 241 -22.40 15.18 6.23
CA THR A 241 -23.85 15.28 6.15
C THR A 241 -24.37 14.87 4.77
N SER A 242 -23.71 15.30 3.69
CA SER A 242 -24.13 14.96 2.32
C SER A 242 -23.95 13.48 1.98
N LEU A 243 -22.92 12.84 2.54
CA LEU A 243 -22.67 11.41 2.42
C LEU A 243 -23.53 10.56 3.37
N ALA A 244 -24.39 11.19 4.19
CA ALA A 244 -25.11 10.54 5.29
C ALA A 244 -24.18 9.66 6.15
N TYR A 245 -22.95 10.14 6.37
CA TYR A 245 -21.93 9.39 7.06
C TYR A 245 -22.37 9.10 8.50
N SER A 246 -22.30 7.83 8.89
CA SER A 246 -22.55 7.40 10.26
C SER A 246 -21.30 6.78 10.84
N ILE A 247 -21.20 6.77 12.17
CA ILE A 247 -20.12 6.07 12.90
C ILE A 247 -20.16 4.56 12.61
N GLN A 248 -21.27 4.00 12.11
CA GLN A 248 -21.31 2.60 11.67
C GLN A 248 -20.38 2.43 10.46
N SER A 249 -19.15 1.99 10.75
CA SER A 249 -18.17 1.63 9.74
C SER A 249 -18.64 0.39 8.95
N PRO A 250 -18.26 0.27 7.66
CA PRO A 250 -18.38 -1.00 6.97
C PRO A 250 -17.66 -2.12 7.75
N PRO A 251 -18.00 -3.40 7.50
CA PRO A 251 -17.28 -4.51 8.11
C PRO A 251 -15.77 -4.38 7.87
N CYS A 252 -14.96 -4.75 8.87
CA CYS A 252 -13.51 -4.77 8.74
C CYS A 252 -13.09 -5.74 7.61
N LEU A 253 -11.86 -5.59 7.12
CA LEU A 253 -11.34 -6.40 6.00
C LEU A 253 -11.46 -7.91 6.27
N ARG A 254 -11.16 -8.34 7.50
CA ARG A 254 -11.34 -9.74 7.94
C ARG A 254 -12.77 -10.21 7.74
N ASP A 255 -13.73 -9.50 8.32
CA ASP A 255 -15.13 -9.92 8.37
C ASP A 255 -15.73 -9.94 6.97
N TRP A 256 -15.32 -9.00 6.12
CA TRP A 256 -15.77 -8.95 4.74
C TRP A 256 -15.19 -10.09 3.89
N VAL A 257 -13.89 -10.36 3.97
CA VAL A 257 -13.29 -11.51 3.27
C VAL A 257 -13.93 -12.82 3.75
N SER A 258 -14.21 -12.94 5.05
CA SER A 258 -14.92 -14.08 5.62
C SER A 258 -16.33 -14.22 5.05
N SER A 259 -17.12 -13.14 4.98
CA SER A 259 -18.50 -13.19 4.48
C SER A 259 -18.58 -13.65 3.02
N LEU A 260 -17.62 -13.26 2.18
CA LEU A 260 -17.54 -13.73 0.80
C LEU A 260 -17.33 -15.24 0.70
N MET A 261 -16.66 -15.86 1.68
CA MET A 261 -16.37 -17.30 1.70
C MET A 261 -17.48 -18.15 2.35
N GLN A 262 -18.35 -17.55 3.17
CA GLN A 262 -19.41 -18.25 3.92
C GLN A 262 -20.43 -18.95 3.01
N GLU A 263 -21.22 -19.89 3.55
CA GLU A 263 -22.27 -20.57 2.77
C GLU A 263 -23.42 -19.63 2.45
N THR A 264 -23.93 -18.94 3.46
CA THR A 264 -24.96 -17.92 3.32
C THR A 264 -24.38 -16.65 2.73
N TRP A 265 -25.16 -15.99 1.88
CA TRP A 265 -24.83 -14.70 1.31
C TRP A 265 -26.10 -13.94 1.02
N LEU A 266 -26.18 -12.71 1.52
CA LEU A 266 -27.37 -11.87 1.38
C LEU A 266 -27.31 -11.04 0.08
N GLY A 267 -26.26 -11.21 -0.72
CA GLY A 267 -26.11 -10.59 -2.03
C GLY A 267 -25.28 -9.29 -1.99
N PRO A 268 -25.16 -8.62 -3.15
CA PRO A 268 -24.50 -7.32 -3.25
C PRO A 268 -25.33 -6.16 -2.68
N GLU A 269 -26.59 -6.38 -2.31
CA GLU A 269 -27.47 -5.38 -1.71
C GLU A 269 -27.48 -5.41 -0.17
N GLU A 270 -26.53 -6.11 0.46
CA GLU A 270 -26.33 -6.07 1.91
C GLU A 270 -26.29 -4.63 2.46
N ALA A 271 -26.72 -4.48 3.71
CA ALA A 271 -26.88 -3.18 4.38
C ALA A 271 -25.61 -2.31 4.34
N HIS A 272 -24.42 -2.86 4.10
CA HIS A 272 -23.17 -2.10 4.05
C HIS A 272 -22.62 -1.90 2.62
N SER A 273 -23.19 -2.52 1.59
CA SER A 273 -22.65 -2.46 0.22
C SER A 273 -22.73 -1.07 -0.43
N HIS A 274 -23.60 -0.21 0.08
CA HIS A 274 -23.66 1.19 -0.34
C HIS A 274 -22.49 2.03 0.21
N LEU A 275 -21.87 1.59 1.32
CA LEU A 275 -20.70 2.23 1.94
C LEU A 275 -19.39 1.83 1.26
N MET A 276 -19.42 0.84 0.36
CA MET A 276 -18.22 0.28 -0.26
C MET A 276 -17.95 0.93 -1.63
N GLY A 277 -16.82 1.63 -1.73
CA GLY A 277 -16.31 2.14 -3.01
C GLY A 277 -15.40 1.13 -3.72
N LEU A 278 -15.01 1.47 -4.96
CA LEU A 278 -14.12 0.63 -5.77
C LEU A 278 -12.74 0.40 -5.12
N GLY A 279 -12.23 1.36 -4.33
CA GLY A 279 -11.00 1.19 -3.56
C GLY A 279 -11.09 0.10 -2.48
N HIS A 280 -12.22 0.01 -1.78
CA HIS A 280 -12.46 -1.05 -0.80
C HIS A 280 -12.51 -2.42 -1.49
N LEU A 281 -13.21 -2.52 -2.63
CA LEU A 281 -13.27 -3.76 -3.39
C LEU A 281 -11.89 -4.19 -3.90
N GLN A 282 -11.06 -3.25 -4.37
CA GLN A 282 -9.68 -3.56 -4.74
C GLN A 282 -8.89 -4.12 -3.56
N LEU A 283 -8.98 -3.51 -2.38
CA LEU A 283 -8.32 -4.00 -1.17
C LEU A 283 -8.78 -5.41 -0.80
N CYS A 284 -10.09 -5.67 -0.87
CA CYS A 284 -10.67 -7.00 -0.63
C CYS A 284 -10.14 -8.04 -1.64
N LEU A 285 -10.03 -7.68 -2.91
CA LEU A 285 -9.46 -8.56 -3.94
C LEU A 285 -7.99 -8.88 -3.66
N LEU A 286 -7.21 -7.88 -3.25
CA LEU A 286 -5.82 -8.07 -2.86
C LEU A 286 -5.71 -9.00 -1.65
N ALA A 287 -6.56 -8.83 -0.64
CA ALA A 287 -6.63 -9.71 0.52
C ALA A 287 -7.01 -11.15 0.13
N LEU A 288 -7.99 -11.34 -0.77
CA LEU A 288 -8.35 -12.65 -1.32
C LEU A 288 -7.16 -13.31 -2.04
N ASN A 289 -6.33 -12.56 -2.77
CA ASN A 289 -5.12 -13.09 -3.39
C ASN A 289 -4.12 -13.61 -2.35
N SER A 290 -3.96 -12.91 -1.23
CA SER A 290 -3.14 -13.40 -0.11
C SER A 290 -3.69 -14.69 0.51
N VAL A 291 -5.02 -14.80 0.66
CA VAL A 291 -5.68 -16.04 1.11
C VAL A 291 -5.47 -17.17 0.10
N ILE A 292 -5.58 -16.89 -1.20
CA ILE A 292 -5.32 -17.86 -2.28
C ILE A 292 -3.86 -18.34 -2.23
N PHE A 293 -2.90 -17.43 -2.01
CA PHE A 293 -1.50 -17.81 -1.87
C PHE A 293 -1.28 -18.74 -0.66
N ALA A 294 -1.84 -18.40 0.50
CA ALA A 294 -1.76 -19.23 1.71
C ALA A 294 -2.40 -20.61 1.49
N TRP A 295 -3.56 -20.66 0.84
CA TRP A 295 -4.22 -21.92 0.48
C TRP A 295 -3.36 -22.76 -0.49
N ARG A 296 -2.78 -22.17 -1.53
CA ARG A 296 -1.91 -22.85 -2.51
C ARG A 296 -0.64 -23.44 -1.90
N THR A 297 -0.18 -22.89 -0.79
CA THR A 297 1.03 -23.33 -0.08
C THR A 297 0.71 -24.17 1.16
N SER A 298 -0.57 -24.40 1.44
CA SER A 298 -1.07 -25.23 2.55
C SER A 298 -1.13 -26.71 2.17
N LEU A 299 -1.21 -27.58 3.18
CA LEU A 299 -1.47 -29.02 2.99
C LEU A 299 -2.93 -29.33 2.63
N LEU A 300 -3.84 -28.34 2.76
CA LEU A 300 -5.30 -28.51 2.62
C LEU A 300 -5.86 -28.08 1.25
N ILE A 301 -5.03 -28.09 0.19
CA ILE A 301 -5.38 -27.56 -1.14
C ILE A 301 -6.68 -28.19 -1.68
N SER A 302 -6.84 -29.51 -1.57
CA SER A 302 -7.91 -30.25 -2.25
C SER A 302 -9.31 -30.06 -1.66
N SER A 303 -9.45 -29.59 -0.41
CA SER A 303 -10.73 -29.57 0.31
C SER A 303 -11.41 -28.20 0.37
N SER A 304 -10.75 -27.13 -0.08
CA SER A 304 -11.17 -25.76 0.25
C SER A 304 -11.25 -24.79 -0.94
N SER A 305 -11.00 -25.26 -2.16
CA SER A 305 -11.00 -24.42 -3.37
C SER A 305 -12.37 -23.83 -3.69
N HIS A 306 -13.46 -24.52 -3.39
CA HIS A 306 -14.82 -24.05 -3.67
C HIS A 306 -15.20 -22.82 -2.84
N TYR A 307 -14.67 -22.68 -1.63
CA TYR A 307 -14.87 -21.46 -0.82
C TYR A 307 -14.20 -20.24 -1.47
N LEU A 308 -13.01 -20.43 -2.07
CA LEU A 308 -12.29 -19.37 -2.76
C LEU A 308 -12.99 -18.99 -4.08
N LEU A 309 -13.37 -19.96 -4.90
CA LEU A 309 -14.11 -19.70 -6.14
C LEU A 309 -15.45 -18.98 -5.86
N ARG A 310 -16.15 -19.39 -4.80
CA ARG A 310 -17.36 -18.72 -4.33
C ARG A 310 -17.08 -17.26 -3.96
N ALA A 311 -16.03 -17.00 -3.17
CA ALA A 311 -15.65 -15.63 -2.81
C ALA A 311 -15.27 -14.79 -4.04
N MET A 312 -14.57 -15.37 -5.02
CA MET A 312 -14.23 -14.70 -6.27
C MET A 312 -15.46 -14.33 -7.09
N ASN A 313 -16.46 -15.20 -7.17
CA ASN A 313 -17.71 -14.91 -7.90
C ASN A 313 -18.50 -13.80 -7.20
N ARG A 314 -18.68 -13.91 -5.89
CA ARG A 314 -19.39 -12.89 -5.10
C ARG A 314 -18.70 -11.54 -5.13
N TRP A 315 -17.37 -11.51 -5.06
CA TRP A 315 -16.59 -10.29 -5.23
C TRP A 315 -16.87 -9.65 -6.59
N LYS A 316 -16.97 -10.44 -7.67
CA LYS A 316 -17.24 -9.94 -9.02
C LYS A 316 -18.64 -9.35 -9.14
N GLU A 317 -19.63 -10.01 -8.54
CA GLU A 317 -21.01 -9.50 -8.49
C GLU A 317 -21.09 -8.15 -7.76
N HIS A 318 -20.41 -8.04 -6.60
CA HIS A 318 -20.27 -6.77 -5.87
C HIS A 318 -19.56 -5.70 -6.71
N TRP A 319 -18.45 -6.08 -7.38
CA TRP A 319 -17.72 -5.18 -8.26
C TRP A 319 -18.60 -4.60 -9.35
N ASP A 320 -19.40 -5.43 -10.02
CA ASP A 320 -20.25 -4.98 -11.13
C ASP A 320 -21.34 -4.01 -10.67
N VAL A 321 -21.95 -4.27 -9.51
CA VAL A 321 -22.96 -3.37 -8.91
C VAL A 321 -22.35 -2.02 -8.52
N VAL A 322 -21.18 -2.03 -7.87
CA VAL A 322 -20.53 -0.78 -7.46
C VAL A 322 -19.98 -0.03 -8.67
N TYR A 323 -19.35 -0.73 -9.62
CA TYR A 323 -18.80 -0.15 -10.84
C TYR A 323 -19.86 0.56 -11.69
N ALA A 324 -21.08 0.02 -11.76
CA ALA A 324 -22.19 0.64 -12.48
C ALA A 324 -22.60 2.02 -11.95
N ARG A 325 -22.17 2.40 -10.73
CA ARG A 325 -22.44 3.72 -10.12
C ARG A 325 -21.49 4.82 -10.60
N TYR A 326 -20.37 4.46 -11.22
CA TYR A 326 -19.31 5.40 -11.60
C TYR A 326 -19.36 5.76 -13.07
N THR A 327 -19.08 7.03 -13.39
CA THR A 327 -18.85 7.45 -14.78
C THR A 327 -17.47 7.01 -15.28
N LYS A 328 -17.26 7.05 -16.60
CA LYS A 328 -15.96 6.68 -17.19
C LYS A 328 -14.82 7.56 -16.68
N GLU A 329 -15.08 8.85 -16.49
CA GLU A 329 -14.13 9.84 -16.01
C GLU A 329 -13.73 9.55 -14.56
N GLN A 330 -14.71 9.20 -13.72
CA GLN A 330 -14.45 8.79 -12.34
C GLN A 330 -13.64 7.50 -12.29
N VAL A 331 -13.97 6.49 -13.10
CA VAL A 331 -13.19 5.24 -13.17
C VAL A 331 -11.74 5.50 -13.58
N GLN A 332 -11.50 6.40 -14.54
CA GLN A 332 -10.15 6.77 -14.94
C GLN A 332 -9.37 7.43 -13.80
N ALA A 333 -10.04 8.23 -12.97
CA ALA A 333 -9.44 8.89 -11.83
C ALA A 333 -9.05 7.90 -10.70
N ILE A 334 -9.75 6.77 -10.53
CA ILE A 334 -9.51 5.85 -9.39
C ILE A 334 -8.16 5.10 -9.52
N GLY A 335 -7.45 5.22 -10.66
CA GLY A 335 -6.08 4.72 -10.79
C GLY A 335 -6.01 3.20 -10.86
N ILE A 336 -5.25 2.57 -9.95
CA ILE A 336 -4.94 1.12 -10.03
C ILE A 336 -6.21 0.25 -9.91
N ALA A 337 -7.25 0.71 -9.20
CA ALA A 337 -8.49 -0.07 -9.02
C ALA A 337 -9.15 -0.43 -10.35
N ARG A 338 -8.98 0.36 -11.41
CA ARG A 338 -9.52 0.05 -12.74
C ARG A 338 -9.03 -1.29 -13.30
N HIS A 339 -7.89 -1.79 -12.82
CA HIS A 339 -7.28 -3.06 -13.20
C HIS A 339 -7.70 -4.24 -12.30
N SER A 340 -8.69 -4.04 -11.43
CA SER A 340 -9.21 -5.10 -10.56
C SER A 340 -9.82 -6.28 -11.34
N PRO A 341 -10.52 -6.10 -12.48
CA PRO A 341 -11.00 -7.24 -13.28
C PRO A 341 -9.88 -8.15 -13.80
N GLU A 342 -8.73 -7.59 -14.21
CA GLU A 342 -7.55 -8.34 -14.63
C GLU A 342 -6.94 -9.08 -13.43
N THR A 343 -6.84 -8.41 -12.28
CA THR A 343 -6.37 -9.03 -11.03
C THR A 343 -7.28 -10.16 -10.58
N TRP A 344 -8.60 -10.01 -10.73
CA TRP A 344 -9.60 -11.04 -10.46
C TRP A 344 -9.43 -12.26 -11.37
N THR A 345 -9.16 -12.01 -12.65
CA THR A 345 -8.88 -13.08 -13.63
C THR A 345 -7.64 -13.86 -13.22
N VAL A 346 -6.57 -13.16 -12.81
CA VAL A 346 -5.35 -13.79 -12.29
C VAL A 346 -5.62 -14.62 -11.05
N ALA A 347 -6.36 -14.09 -10.08
CA ALA A 347 -6.72 -14.79 -8.85
C ALA A 347 -7.47 -16.11 -9.14
N ARG A 348 -8.44 -16.07 -10.07
CA ARG A 348 -9.15 -17.27 -10.52
C ARG A 348 -8.24 -18.28 -11.22
N MET A 349 -7.40 -17.83 -12.15
CA MET A 349 -6.40 -18.70 -12.80
C MET A 349 -5.50 -19.37 -11.76
N LEU A 350 -5.10 -18.66 -10.70
CA LEU A 350 -4.26 -19.24 -9.64
C LEU A 350 -4.96 -20.36 -8.86
N ILE A 351 -6.28 -20.30 -8.71
CA ILE A 351 -7.07 -21.39 -8.09
C ILE A 351 -7.14 -22.59 -9.03
N GLU A 352 -7.52 -22.35 -10.28
CA GLU A 352 -7.73 -23.40 -11.29
C GLU A 352 -6.42 -24.16 -11.61
N VAL A 353 -5.30 -23.44 -11.77
CA VAL A 353 -3.97 -24.02 -12.00
C VAL A 353 -3.48 -24.84 -10.81
N ALA A 354 -3.80 -24.41 -9.58
CA ALA A 354 -3.43 -25.17 -8.39
C ALA A 354 -4.24 -26.49 -8.28
N GLN A 355 -5.50 -26.50 -8.72
CA GLN A 355 -6.33 -27.70 -8.77
C GLN A 355 -5.88 -28.69 -9.85
N SER A 356 -5.47 -28.20 -11.03
CA SER A 356 -5.03 -29.07 -12.14
C SER A 356 -3.68 -29.76 -11.90
N LYS A 357 -2.92 -29.32 -10.87
CA LYS A 357 -1.56 -29.79 -10.52
C LYS A 357 -0.52 -29.66 -11.65
N ASN A 358 -0.87 -29.05 -12.78
CA ASN A 358 0.03 -28.82 -13.92
C ASN A 358 0.76 -27.47 -13.73
N LEU A 359 1.65 -27.40 -12.73
CA LEU A 359 2.35 -26.18 -12.34
C LEU A 359 3.58 -25.92 -13.24
N ARG A 360 3.40 -25.04 -14.23
CA ARG A 360 4.43 -24.60 -15.18
C ARG A 360 4.96 -23.21 -14.80
N GLY A 361 6.27 -23.05 -14.90
CA GLY A 361 6.95 -21.80 -14.55
C GLY A 361 7.18 -21.61 -13.04
N ARG A 362 8.06 -20.66 -12.72
CA ARG A 362 8.45 -20.33 -11.34
C ARG A 362 7.28 -19.81 -10.52
N TYR A 363 6.47 -18.94 -11.13
CA TYR A 363 5.40 -18.24 -10.46
C TYR A 363 4.24 -19.18 -10.06
N ALA A 364 3.81 -20.10 -10.93
CA ALA A 364 2.76 -21.06 -10.62
C ALA A 364 3.08 -21.95 -9.41
N ARG A 365 4.37 -22.22 -9.15
CA ARG A 365 4.86 -23.00 -8.01
C ARG A 365 4.95 -22.19 -6.69
N GLY A 366 4.57 -20.92 -6.68
CA GLY A 366 4.64 -20.07 -5.50
C GLY A 366 6.08 -19.73 -5.07
N ILE A 367 7.05 -19.84 -5.97
CA ILE A 367 8.45 -19.53 -5.66
C ILE A 367 8.63 -18.01 -5.72
N PRO A 368 9.20 -17.36 -4.68
CA PRO A 368 9.46 -15.92 -4.66
C PRO A 368 10.33 -15.48 -5.84
N THR A 369 10.07 -14.27 -6.35
CA THR A 369 10.81 -13.69 -7.48
C THR A 369 11.07 -12.20 -7.31
N ASP A 370 12.24 -11.76 -7.77
CA ASP A 370 12.63 -10.35 -7.88
C ASP A 370 12.29 -9.75 -9.24
N SER A 371 11.42 -10.38 -10.03
CA SER A 371 11.16 -10.00 -11.42
C SER A 371 9.69 -10.12 -11.78
N LEU A 372 9.09 -9.02 -12.24
CA LEU A 372 7.74 -9.02 -12.81
C LEU A 372 7.65 -9.88 -14.09
N LYS A 373 8.78 -10.30 -14.68
CA LYS A 373 8.77 -11.18 -15.85
C LYS A 373 8.14 -12.53 -15.54
N ASP A 374 8.39 -13.11 -14.37
CA ASP A 374 7.81 -14.40 -13.97
C ASP A 374 6.28 -14.31 -13.84
N PHE A 375 5.78 -13.20 -13.29
CA PHE A 375 4.35 -12.91 -13.19
C PHE A 375 3.71 -12.76 -14.58
N HIS A 376 4.33 -11.97 -15.46
CA HIS A 376 3.85 -11.78 -16.84
C HIS A 376 3.95 -13.06 -17.68
N GLU A 377 4.96 -13.90 -17.45
CA GLU A 377 5.06 -15.22 -18.09
C GLU A 377 3.95 -16.14 -17.64
N PHE A 378 3.63 -16.19 -16.34
CA PHE A 378 2.49 -16.95 -15.83
C PHE A 378 1.18 -16.53 -16.51
N ILE A 379 0.91 -15.23 -16.58
CA ILE A 379 -0.30 -14.73 -17.25
C ILE A 379 -0.32 -15.18 -18.72
N ARG A 380 0.80 -15.06 -19.44
CA ARG A 380 0.87 -15.48 -20.86
C ARG A 380 0.65 -16.97 -21.04
N LEU A 381 1.25 -17.81 -20.19
CA LEU A 381 1.15 -19.26 -20.29
C LEU A 381 -0.28 -19.77 -20.08
N TYR A 382 -1.00 -19.21 -19.11
CA TYR A 382 -2.31 -19.73 -18.70
C TYR A 382 -3.51 -18.95 -19.23
N ARG A 383 -3.31 -17.73 -19.75
CA ARG A 383 -4.36 -16.98 -20.47
C ARG A 383 -4.55 -17.46 -21.91
N MET A 384 -3.51 -18.05 -22.50
CA MET A 384 -3.49 -18.56 -23.88
C MET A 384 -3.87 -20.04 -23.99
N ASP A 385 -4.25 -20.70 -22.89
CA ASP A 385 -4.65 -22.11 -22.88
C ASP A 385 -6.16 -22.29 -22.64
N PRO A 386 -7.05 -21.86 -23.57
CA PRO A 386 -8.40 -22.40 -23.68
C PRO A 386 -8.44 -23.76 -24.41
N SER A 387 -7.30 -24.41 -24.66
CA SER A 387 -7.17 -25.62 -25.48
C SER A 387 -7.29 -26.95 -24.73
N GLU A 388 -8.21 -27.05 -23.77
CA GLU A 388 -8.74 -28.35 -23.30
C GLU A 388 -10.26 -28.30 -23.03
N ASN A 389 -10.99 -27.36 -23.64
CA ASN A 389 -12.46 -27.35 -23.68
C ASN A 389 -13.04 -27.92 -24.98
N ASP A 390 -12.22 -28.54 -25.83
CA ASP A 390 -12.66 -29.37 -26.96
C ASP A 390 -11.56 -30.41 -27.26
N LYS A 391 -11.65 -31.58 -26.61
CA LYS A 391 -11.21 -32.88 -27.14
C LYS A 391 -11.86 -34.03 -26.40
#